data_AF-A0A352NMQ7-F1
#
_entry.id   AF-A0A352NMQ7-F1
#
_cell.length_a   1.000
_cell.length_b   1.000
_cell.length_c   1.000
_cell.angle_alpha   90.00
_cell.angle_beta   90.00
_cell.angle_gamma   90.00
#
_symmetry.space_group_name_H-M   'P 1'
#
loop_
_entity.id
_entity.type
_entity.pdbx_description
1 polymer ?
#
loop_
_entity_poly.entity_id
_entity_poly.type
_entity_poly.pdbx_seq_one_letter_code
_entity_poly.pdbx_strand_id
1 'polypeptide(L)'
;MNIVYITAKTPWSSKETFILPEIQEIRRQGHQITVIPLRPGKAVIAGQEAMRVAEISVRLPLIGFKVLGMGLAAAIRHPLGVISTLGRLLRAWRTPRKLLKNLAVFPKALAVVRLVDEIKPDHIHAHWASTPSTAAYIAARVCHMPWSFTAHRWDISENNMLQEKVRSAKFVRAISRQGRAEIRQVVGKPLAGKCKVIHMGVAVRQGLNAENQALMEGKSDKFVFSCPAYMILKKGHRYLIEAC
;
A
#
# COMPACT_ATOMS: atom_id res chain seq x y z
N MET A 1 18.93 -3.81 -3.60
CA MET A 1 17.80 -4.71 -3.95
C MET A 1 16.91 -4.05 -4.98
N ASN A 2 16.30 -4.84 -5.85
CA ASN A 2 15.23 -4.47 -6.76
C ASN A 2 13.86 -4.85 -6.16
N ILE A 3 12.95 -3.89 -6.04
CA ILE A 3 11.68 -4.05 -5.32
C ILE A 3 10.50 -3.70 -6.23
N VAL A 4 9.58 -4.64 -6.41
CA VAL A 4 8.26 -4.33 -6.99
C VAL A 4 7.34 -3.84 -5.88
N TYR A 5 6.86 -2.61 -6.00
CA TYR A 5 6.08 -1.91 -4.99
C TYR A 5 4.64 -1.68 -5.45
N ILE A 6 3.69 -2.44 -4.92
CA ILE A 6 2.29 -2.43 -5.33
C ILE A 6 1.48 -1.48 -4.44
N THR A 7 0.74 -0.55 -5.04
CA THR A 7 -0.06 0.46 -4.33
C THR A 7 -1.53 0.38 -4.75
N ALA A 8 -2.43 1.11 -4.08
CA ALA A 8 -3.80 1.19 -4.58
C ALA A 8 -3.87 2.06 -5.84
N LYS A 9 -3.33 3.29 -5.78
CA LYS A 9 -3.43 4.30 -6.84
C LYS A 9 -2.21 5.19 -7.02
N THR A 10 -1.23 5.17 -6.11
CA THR A 10 -0.05 6.07 -6.13
C THR A 10 0.74 5.95 -7.43
N PRO A 11 1.22 7.07 -8.02
CA PRO A 11 1.04 8.48 -7.61
C PRO A 11 -0.18 9.21 -8.21
N TRP A 12 -1.21 8.49 -8.66
CA TRP A 12 -2.42 9.06 -9.28
C TRP A 12 -3.56 9.37 -8.27
N SER A 13 -3.26 9.56 -6.98
CA SER A 13 -4.27 9.92 -5.98
C SER A 13 -3.69 10.72 -4.81
N SER A 14 -4.40 11.81 -4.44
CA SER A 14 -4.07 12.64 -3.28
C SER A 14 -4.28 11.94 -1.93
N LYS A 15 -4.98 10.80 -1.92
CA LYS A 15 -5.26 10.02 -0.70
C LYS A 15 -4.11 9.12 -0.26
N GLU A 16 -3.04 9.04 -1.06
CA GLU A 16 -1.87 8.19 -0.81
C GLU A 16 -0.55 8.97 -0.92
N THR A 17 -0.58 10.30 -0.78
CA THR A 17 0.62 11.16 -0.89
C THR A 17 1.73 10.76 0.07
N PHE A 18 1.38 10.21 1.23
CA PHE A 18 2.32 9.72 2.23
C PHE A 18 3.18 8.53 1.77
N ILE A 19 2.82 7.85 0.67
CA ILE A 19 3.62 6.77 0.10
C ILE A 19 4.80 7.35 -0.71
N LEU A 20 4.66 8.57 -1.25
CA LEU A 20 5.71 9.23 -2.04
C LEU A 20 7.04 9.38 -1.27
N PRO A 21 7.09 9.99 -0.08
CA PRO A 21 8.35 10.15 0.65
C PRO A 21 8.95 8.80 1.06
N GLU A 22 8.13 7.78 1.30
CA GLU A 22 8.61 6.43 1.59
C GLU A 22 9.31 5.79 0.39
N ILE A 23 8.72 5.88 -0.80
CA ILE A 23 9.34 5.38 -2.04
C ILE A 23 10.65 6.14 -2.31
N GLN A 24 10.65 7.46 -2.13
CA GLN A 24 11.86 8.27 -2.32
C GLN A 24 12.96 7.90 -1.32
N GLU A 25 12.62 7.70 -0.05
CA GLU A 25 13.60 7.31 0.97
C GLU A 25 14.20 5.93 0.68
N ILE A 26 13.38 4.94 0.29
CA ILE A 26 13.89 3.62 -0.09
C ILE A 26 14.85 3.72 -1.29
N ARG A 27 14.56 4.60 -2.27
CA ARG A 27 15.48 4.87 -3.39
C ARG A 27 16.76 5.56 -2.94
N ARG A 28 16.67 6.54 -2.03
CA ARG A 28 17.81 7.26 -1.46
C ARG A 28 18.79 6.32 -0.75
N GLN A 29 18.29 5.24 -0.17
CA GLN A 29 19.07 4.17 0.46
C GLN A 29 19.71 3.19 -0.57
N GLY A 30 19.64 3.48 -1.87
CA GLY A 30 20.29 2.70 -2.93
C GLY A 30 19.48 1.53 -3.48
N HIS A 31 18.18 1.43 -3.17
CA HIS A 31 17.30 0.40 -3.72
C HIS A 31 16.63 0.85 -5.03
N GLN A 32 16.44 -0.10 -5.95
CA GLN A 32 15.66 0.12 -7.16
C GLN A 32 14.21 -0.25 -6.90
N ILE A 33 13.27 0.56 -7.40
CA ILE A 33 11.84 0.37 -7.17
C ILE A 33 11.08 0.47 -8.48
N THR A 34 10.20 -0.48 -8.74
CA THR A 34 9.16 -0.38 -9.76
C THR A 34 7.80 -0.30 -9.08
N VAL A 35 7.07 0.79 -9.29
CA VAL A 35 5.76 1.00 -8.66
C VAL A 35 4.65 0.49 -9.57
N ILE A 36 3.71 -0.29 -9.01
CA ILE A 36 2.57 -0.81 -9.77
C ILE A 36 1.28 -0.47 -9.03
N PRO A 37 0.54 0.57 -9.44
CA PRO A 37 -0.79 0.83 -8.90
C PRO A 37 -1.80 -0.22 -9.38
N LEU A 38 -2.70 -0.65 -8.51
CA LEU A 38 -3.80 -1.52 -8.90
C LEU A 38 -4.86 -0.79 -9.72
N ARG A 39 -5.20 0.44 -9.34
CA ARG A 39 -6.30 1.24 -9.92
C ARG A 39 -5.83 2.68 -10.13
N PRO A 40 -4.83 2.92 -11.00
CA PRO A 40 -4.33 4.27 -11.23
C PRO A 40 -5.47 5.21 -11.62
N GLY A 41 -5.44 6.43 -11.06
CA GLY A 41 -6.32 7.52 -11.47
C GLY A 41 -6.00 8.05 -12.88
N LYS A 42 -6.74 9.10 -13.30
CA LYS A 42 -6.61 9.67 -14.64
C LYS A 42 -5.32 10.48 -14.83
N ALA A 43 -4.93 11.26 -13.83
CA ALA A 43 -3.76 12.13 -13.86
C ALA A 43 -2.87 11.90 -12.63
N VAL A 44 -1.56 12.13 -12.80
CA VAL A 44 -0.60 12.17 -11.70
C VAL A 44 -0.93 13.40 -10.84
N ILE A 45 -0.82 13.29 -9.52
CA ILE A 45 -1.03 14.45 -8.66
C ILE A 45 0.09 15.48 -8.84
N ALA A 46 -0.20 16.74 -8.54
CA ALA A 46 0.80 17.80 -8.63
C ALA A 46 1.99 17.56 -7.69
N GLY A 47 3.18 18.02 -8.12
CA GLY A 47 4.41 18.02 -7.33
C GLY A 47 5.51 17.12 -7.90
N GLN A 48 6.76 17.56 -7.75
CA GLN A 48 7.94 16.88 -8.30
C GLN A 48 8.10 15.45 -7.79
N GLU A 49 7.74 15.19 -6.53
CA GLU A 49 7.81 13.85 -5.95
C GLU A 49 6.88 12.87 -6.66
N ALA A 50 5.66 13.29 -6.98
CA ALA A 50 4.69 12.46 -7.68
C ALA A 50 5.15 12.14 -9.10
N MET A 51 5.73 13.12 -9.80
CA MET A 51 6.31 12.93 -11.14
C MET A 51 7.47 11.94 -11.13
N ARG A 52 8.41 12.08 -10.19
CA ARG A 52 9.53 11.13 -10.02
C ARG A 52 9.08 9.71 -9.70
N VAL A 53 7.97 9.55 -8.97
CA VAL A 53 7.38 8.22 -8.72
C VAL A 53 6.66 7.71 -9.97
N ALA A 54 6.05 8.57 -10.77
CA ALA A 54 5.36 8.18 -12.00
C ALA A 54 6.34 7.65 -13.06
N GLU A 55 7.54 8.21 -13.16
CA GLU A 55 8.61 7.75 -14.06
C GLU A 55 9.03 6.30 -13.83
N ILE A 56 9.01 5.85 -12.57
CA ILE A 56 9.34 4.47 -12.18
C ILE A 56 8.09 3.59 -12.02
N SER A 57 6.93 4.06 -12.47
CA SER A 57 5.65 3.35 -12.33
C SER A 57 5.21 2.65 -13.60
N VAL A 58 4.77 1.41 -13.50
CA VAL A 58 4.09 0.70 -14.59
C VAL A 58 2.58 0.90 -14.48
N ARG A 59 2.06 1.86 -15.24
CA ARG A 59 0.64 2.20 -15.27
C ARG A 59 -0.13 1.22 -16.18
N LEU A 60 -0.90 0.32 -15.59
CA LEU A 60 -1.94 -0.44 -16.30
C LEU A 60 -3.29 -0.27 -15.59
N PRO A 61 -4.43 -0.31 -16.30
CA PRO A 61 -5.74 -0.29 -15.66
C PRO A 61 -5.95 -1.54 -14.80
N LEU A 62 -7.07 -1.60 -14.07
CA LEU A 62 -7.44 -2.81 -13.34
C LEU A 62 -7.86 -3.94 -14.30
N ILE A 63 -8.59 -3.60 -15.36
CA ILE A 63 -9.06 -4.51 -16.40
C ILE A 63 -8.84 -3.81 -17.74
N GLY A 64 -8.44 -4.56 -18.76
CA GLY A 64 -8.28 -4.09 -20.13
C GLY A 64 -7.55 -5.13 -20.97
N PHE A 65 -7.61 -5.04 -22.30
CA PHE A 65 -7.04 -6.05 -23.21
C PHE A 65 -5.56 -6.34 -22.94
N LYS A 66 -4.74 -5.30 -22.72
CA LYS A 66 -3.33 -5.48 -22.36
C LYS A 66 -3.16 -6.26 -21.05
N VAL A 67 -3.96 -5.95 -20.03
CA VAL A 67 -3.93 -6.66 -18.73
C VAL A 67 -4.35 -8.11 -18.88
N LEU A 68 -5.40 -8.38 -19.68
CA LEU A 68 -5.86 -9.72 -19.97
C LEU A 68 -4.82 -10.53 -20.75
N GLY A 69 -4.21 -9.94 -21.78
CA GLY A 69 -3.14 -10.58 -22.55
C GLY A 69 -1.93 -10.93 -21.69
N MET A 70 -1.47 -9.99 -20.84
CA MET A 70 -0.39 -10.25 -19.88
C MET A 70 -0.78 -11.33 -18.86
N GLY A 71 -2.03 -11.29 -18.38
CA GLY A 71 -2.54 -12.26 -17.43
C GLY A 71 -2.66 -13.67 -18.02
N LEU A 72 -3.09 -13.78 -19.28
CA LEU A 72 -3.14 -15.04 -20.02
C LEU A 72 -1.73 -15.60 -20.26
N ALA A 73 -0.78 -14.75 -20.68
CA ALA A 73 0.62 -15.15 -20.83
C ALA A 73 1.20 -15.69 -19.52
N ALA A 74 0.90 -15.04 -18.39
CA ALA A 74 1.29 -15.54 -17.06
C ALA A 74 0.61 -16.87 -16.70
N ALA A 75 -0.67 -17.04 -17.03
CA ALA A 75 -1.41 -18.28 -16.78
C ALA A 75 -0.88 -19.46 -17.60
N ILE A 76 -0.48 -19.23 -18.85
CA ILE A 76 0.15 -20.24 -19.71
C ILE A 76 1.53 -20.62 -19.18
N ARG A 77 2.30 -19.63 -18.69
CA ARG A 77 3.65 -19.86 -18.16
C ARG A 77 3.66 -20.56 -16.80
N HIS A 78 2.67 -20.27 -15.94
CA HIS A 78 2.59 -20.78 -14.57
C HIS A 78 1.24 -21.43 -14.23
N PRO A 79 0.78 -22.45 -14.97
CA PRO A 79 -0.58 -22.97 -14.85
C PRO A 79 -0.89 -23.51 -13.45
N LEU A 80 0.02 -24.33 -12.89
CA LEU A 80 -0.16 -24.91 -11.55
C LEU A 80 -0.11 -23.84 -10.44
N GLY A 81 0.77 -22.83 -10.60
CA GLY A 81 0.87 -21.70 -9.68
C GLY A 81 -0.43 -20.90 -9.65
N VAL A 82 -1.00 -20.61 -10.83
CA VAL A 82 -2.25 -19.86 -10.97
C VAL A 82 -3.44 -20.65 -10.43
N ILE A 83 -3.61 -21.92 -10.83
CA ILE A 83 -4.72 -22.77 -10.38
C ILE A 83 -4.68 -22.95 -8.86
N SER A 84 -3.51 -23.28 -8.28
CA SER A 84 -3.38 -23.47 -6.83
C SER A 84 -3.65 -22.17 -6.06
N THR A 85 -3.22 -21.03 -6.60
CA THR A 85 -3.43 -19.71 -5.98
C THR A 85 -4.90 -19.28 -6.06
N LEU A 86 -5.57 -19.55 -7.19
CA LEU A 86 -7.01 -19.32 -7.32
C LEU A 86 -7.79 -20.19 -6.32
N GLY A 87 -7.46 -21.48 -6.22
CA GLY A 87 -8.07 -22.38 -5.23
C GLY A 87 -7.89 -21.90 -3.78
N ARG A 88 -6.73 -21.33 -3.45
CA ARG A 88 -6.49 -20.69 -2.13
C ARG A 88 -7.36 -19.46 -1.92
N LEU A 89 -7.49 -18.61 -2.94
CA LEU A 89 -8.31 -17.40 -2.89
C LEU A 89 -9.80 -17.72 -2.71
N LEU A 90 -10.28 -18.78 -3.37
CA LEU A 90 -11.64 -19.32 -3.23
C LEU A 90 -11.92 -19.99 -1.88
N ARG A 91 -10.90 -20.27 -1.05
CA ARG A 91 -11.07 -20.84 0.30
C ARG A 91 -10.83 -19.82 1.42
N ALA A 92 -10.00 -18.81 1.17
CA ALA A 92 -9.54 -17.87 2.19
C ALA A 92 -10.43 -16.62 2.34
N TRP A 93 -11.72 -16.70 1.99
CA TRP A 93 -12.67 -15.59 2.10
C TRP A 93 -13.49 -15.68 3.39
N ARG A 94 -13.86 -14.51 3.93
CA ARG A 94 -14.76 -14.41 5.10
C ARG A 94 -16.18 -14.04 4.72
N THR A 95 -16.35 -13.30 3.62
CA THR A 95 -17.67 -12.90 3.10
C THR A 95 -17.65 -12.91 1.57
N PRO A 96 -18.79 -13.15 0.91
CA PRO A 96 -18.87 -13.15 -0.57
C PRO A 96 -18.39 -11.84 -1.19
N ARG A 97 -18.69 -10.71 -0.53
CA ARG A 97 -18.22 -9.38 -0.95
C ARG A 97 -16.69 -9.29 -1.01
N LYS A 98 -15.98 -9.88 -0.03
CA LYS A 98 -14.51 -9.89 -0.02
C LYS A 98 -13.95 -10.81 -1.10
N LEU A 99 -14.60 -11.96 -1.32
CA LEU A 99 -14.24 -12.87 -2.41
C LEU A 99 -14.32 -12.14 -3.76
N LEU A 100 -15.43 -11.46 -4.03
CA LEU A 100 -15.62 -10.71 -5.27
C LEU A 100 -14.58 -9.59 -5.43
N LYS A 101 -14.26 -8.84 -4.38
CA LYS A 101 -13.19 -7.83 -4.40
C LYS A 101 -11.83 -8.42 -4.78
N ASN A 102 -11.52 -9.62 -4.30
CA ASN A 102 -10.25 -10.30 -4.58
C ASN A 102 -10.22 -10.91 -5.99
N LEU A 103 -11.33 -11.50 -6.45
CA LEU A 103 -11.46 -11.97 -7.83
C LEU A 103 -11.37 -10.82 -8.83
N ALA A 104 -11.93 -9.66 -8.52
CA ALA A 104 -11.86 -8.47 -9.37
C ALA A 104 -10.44 -7.93 -9.58
N VAL A 105 -9.49 -8.23 -8.68
CA VAL A 105 -8.07 -7.87 -8.86
C VAL A 105 -7.23 -9.00 -9.46
N PHE A 106 -7.79 -10.19 -9.62
CA PHE A 106 -7.06 -11.38 -10.08
C PHE A 106 -6.45 -11.19 -11.48
N PRO A 107 -7.17 -10.67 -12.51
CA PRO A 107 -6.58 -10.45 -13.83
C PRO A 107 -5.38 -9.50 -13.80
N LYS A 108 -5.50 -8.40 -13.05
CA LYS A 108 -4.40 -7.46 -12.81
C LYS A 108 -3.24 -8.11 -12.07
N ALA A 109 -3.52 -8.95 -11.09
CA ALA A 109 -2.49 -9.68 -10.36
C ALA A 109 -1.71 -10.64 -11.26
N LEU A 110 -2.37 -11.32 -12.22
CA LEU A 110 -1.68 -12.12 -13.22
C LEU A 110 -0.84 -11.26 -14.19
N ALA A 111 -1.31 -10.07 -14.55
CA ALA A 111 -0.45 -9.14 -15.30
C ALA A 111 0.80 -8.72 -14.47
N VAL A 112 0.66 -8.60 -13.14
CA VAL A 112 1.80 -8.38 -12.24
C VAL A 112 2.72 -9.60 -12.20
N VAL A 113 2.22 -10.84 -12.25
CA VAL A 113 3.07 -12.06 -12.38
C VAL A 113 3.97 -11.93 -13.61
N ARG A 114 3.41 -11.53 -14.77
CA ARG A 114 4.20 -11.34 -15.99
C ARG A 114 5.29 -10.28 -15.81
N LEU A 115 4.97 -9.15 -15.17
CA LEU A 115 5.96 -8.10 -14.87
C LEU A 115 7.03 -8.57 -13.90
N VAL A 116 6.68 -9.38 -12.90
CA VAL A 116 7.65 -9.95 -11.94
C VAL A 116 8.61 -10.91 -12.65
N ASP A 117 8.14 -11.72 -13.60
CA ASP A 117 9.02 -12.57 -14.42
C ASP A 117 10.00 -11.78 -15.29
N GLU A 118 9.60 -10.59 -15.75
CA GLU A 118 10.45 -9.69 -16.55
C GLU A 118 11.46 -8.94 -15.68
N ILE A 119 10.97 -8.33 -14.59
CA ILE A 119 11.77 -7.49 -13.69
C ILE A 119 12.72 -8.34 -12.84
N LYS A 120 12.32 -9.57 -12.49
CA LYS A 120 13.02 -10.46 -11.55
C LYS A 120 13.44 -9.71 -10.27
N PRO A 121 12.49 -9.13 -9.52
CA PRO A 121 12.82 -8.37 -8.32
C PRO A 121 13.46 -9.29 -7.26
N ASP A 122 14.07 -8.72 -6.23
CA ASP A 122 14.47 -9.47 -5.04
C ASP A 122 13.29 -9.63 -4.07
N HIS A 123 12.33 -8.71 -4.12
CA HIS A 123 11.22 -8.65 -3.17
C HIS A 123 10.00 -7.92 -3.73
N ILE A 124 8.80 -8.36 -3.30
CA ILE A 124 7.53 -7.68 -3.59
C ILE A 124 7.01 -7.02 -2.31
N HIS A 125 6.75 -5.71 -2.34
CA HIS A 125 6.10 -5.01 -1.24
C HIS A 125 4.76 -4.44 -1.68
N ALA A 126 3.70 -4.65 -0.89
CA ALA A 126 2.44 -3.95 -1.08
C ALA A 126 2.20 -2.90 0.00
N HIS A 127 1.85 -1.70 -0.41
CA HIS A 127 1.19 -0.77 0.51
C HIS A 127 -0.27 -1.21 0.61
N TRP A 128 -0.80 -1.32 1.83
CA TRP A 128 -2.14 -1.82 2.21
C TRP A 128 -2.29 -3.34 2.40
N ALA A 129 -2.92 -3.70 3.50
CA ALA A 129 -3.46 -5.02 3.84
C ALA A 129 -4.77 -5.37 3.10
N SER A 130 -5.29 -4.49 2.24
CA SER A 130 -6.52 -4.71 1.45
C SER A 130 -6.24 -5.41 0.11
N THR A 131 -6.81 -4.95 -1.01
CA THR A 131 -6.61 -5.59 -2.33
C THR A 131 -5.20 -5.46 -2.92
N PRO A 132 -4.40 -4.39 -2.67
CA PRO A 132 -3.00 -4.33 -3.12
C PRO A 132 -2.15 -5.51 -2.66
N SER A 133 -2.22 -5.85 -1.37
CA SER A 133 -1.53 -7.05 -0.85
C SER A 133 -2.13 -8.36 -1.35
N THR A 134 -3.40 -8.41 -1.78
CA THR A 134 -3.93 -9.60 -2.47
C THR A 134 -3.24 -9.81 -3.82
N ALA A 135 -3.02 -8.75 -4.59
CA ALA A 135 -2.29 -8.85 -5.85
C ALA A 135 -0.82 -9.22 -5.64
N ALA A 136 -0.17 -8.63 -4.62
CA ALA A 136 1.19 -9.01 -4.23
C ALA A 136 1.28 -10.46 -3.78
N TYR A 137 0.31 -10.93 -2.98
CA TYR A 137 0.21 -12.32 -2.55
C TYR A 137 0.10 -13.27 -3.74
N ILE A 138 -0.75 -12.96 -4.73
CA ILE A 138 -0.89 -13.77 -5.95
C ILE A 138 0.44 -13.80 -6.70
N ALA A 139 1.05 -12.64 -6.97
CA ALA A 139 2.31 -12.56 -7.70
C ALA A 139 3.44 -13.31 -6.97
N ALA A 140 3.54 -13.14 -5.66
CA ALA A 140 4.53 -13.82 -4.83
C ALA A 140 4.34 -15.35 -4.79
N ARG A 141 3.09 -15.81 -4.74
CA ARG A 141 2.76 -17.24 -4.76
C ARG A 141 3.07 -17.90 -6.09
N VAL A 142 2.75 -17.24 -7.20
CA VAL A 142 2.94 -17.77 -8.55
C VAL A 142 4.41 -17.73 -8.96
N CYS A 143 5.11 -16.63 -8.68
CA CYS A 143 6.54 -16.48 -9.02
C CYS A 143 7.49 -16.99 -7.92
N HIS A 144 6.99 -17.55 -6.82
CA HIS A 144 7.78 -17.98 -5.66
C HIS A 144 8.69 -16.90 -5.04
N MET A 145 8.20 -15.65 -5.01
CA MET A 145 8.96 -14.48 -4.58
C MET A 145 8.78 -14.15 -3.09
N PRO A 146 9.85 -13.73 -2.38
CA PRO A 146 9.72 -13.06 -1.08
C PRO A 146 8.81 -11.84 -1.19
N TRP A 147 7.94 -11.66 -0.20
CA TRP A 147 7.03 -10.52 -0.19
C TRP A 147 6.66 -10.03 1.20
N SER A 148 6.12 -8.82 1.26
CA SER A 148 5.67 -8.16 2.49
C SER A 148 4.56 -7.14 2.19
N PHE A 149 3.95 -6.61 3.24
CA PHE A 149 3.01 -5.51 3.06
C PHE A 149 2.95 -4.56 4.27
N THR A 150 2.50 -3.34 4.03
CA THR A 150 2.18 -2.34 5.04
C THR A 150 0.69 -2.35 5.34
N ALA A 151 0.32 -2.29 6.62
CA ALA A 151 -1.04 -2.36 7.12
C ALA A 151 -1.40 -1.10 7.92
N HIS A 152 -2.57 -0.56 7.63
CA HIS A 152 -3.16 0.63 8.24
C HIS A 152 -4.38 0.23 9.10
N ARG A 153 -4.96 1.18 9.84
CA ARG A 153 -6.04 0.83 10.78
C ARG A 153 -7.29 0.31 10.07
N TRP A 154 -7.70 0.95 8.97
CA TRP A 154 -8.96 0.58 8.29
C TRP A 154 -8.86 -0.78 7.59
N ASP A 155 -7.73 -1.08 6.94
CA ASP A 155 -7.59 -2.31 6.15
C ASP A 155 -7.21 -3.53 6.99
N ILE A 156 -6.65 -3.34 8.19
CA ILE A 156 -6.62 -4.38 9.23
C ILE A 156 -8.06 -4.75 9.62
N SER A 157 -8.92 -3.77 9.92
CA SER A 157 -10.33 -4.01 10.27
C SER A 157 -11.15 -4.62 9.13
N GLU A 158 -10.85 -4.26 7.89
CA GLU A 158 -11.44 -4.90 6.70
C GLU A 158 -11.14 -6.40 6.69
N ASN A 159 -10.02 -6.84 7.28
CA ASN A 159 -9.64 -8.24 7.44
C ASN A 159 -9.86 -9.05 6.14
N ASN A 160 -9.27 -8.54 5.06
CA ASN A 160 -9.31 -9.16 3.75
C ASN A 160 -8.18 -10.18 3.63
N MET A 161 -8.48 -11.48 3.81
CA MET A 161 -7.48 -12.56 3.78
C MET A 161 -6.25 -12.31 4.70
N LEU A 162 -6.42 -11.58 5.80
CA LEU A 162 -5.28 -11.08 6.58
C LEU A 162 -4.43 -12.23 7.15
N GLN A 163 -5.06 -13.28 7.68
CA GLN A 163 -4.36 -14.44 8.21
C GLN A 163 -3.49 -15.15 7.16
N GLU A 164 -4.03 -15.39 5.96
CA GLU A 164 -3.28 -16.05 4.87
C GLU A 164 -2.13 -15.17 4.36
N LYS A 165 -2.36 -13.86 4.28
CA LYS A 165 -1.35 -12.90 3.88
C LYS A 165 -0.21 -12.80 4.89
N VAL A 166 -0.51 -12.68 6.18
CA VAL A 166 0.51 -12.67 7.23
C VAL A 166 1.28 -14.00 7.26
N ARG A 167 0.59 -15.13 7.07
CA ARG A 167 1.21 -16.47 7.04
C ARG A 167 2.27 -16.58 5.96
N SER A 168 1.99 -16.11 4.75
CA SER A 168 2.90 -16.25 3.61
C SER A 168 3.92 -15.11 3.47
N ALA A 169 3.65 -13.91 3.99
CA ALA A 169 4.60 -12.80 3.95
C ALA A 169 5.86 -13.08 4.78
N LYS A 170 7.01 -12.53 4.35
CA LYS A 170 8.25 -12.50 5.14
C LYS A 170 8.10 -11.60 6.36
N PHE A 171 7.47 -10.43 6.18
CA PHE A 171 7.10 -9.53 7.27
C PHE A 171 5.86 -8.70 6.92
N VAL A 172 5.24 -8.14 7.94
CA VAL A 172 4.14 -7.19 7.83
C VAL A 172 4.49 -5.94 8.63
N ARG A 173 4.45 -4.77 8.00
CA ARG A 173 4.62 -3.50 8.68
C ARG A 173 3.28 -3.01 9.18
N ALA A 174 3.12 -2.88 10.49
CA ALA A 174 2.05 -2.11 11.09
C ALA A 174 2.53 -0.67 11.33
N ILE A 175 1.75 0.32 10.90
CA ILE A 175 2.12 1.74 11.09
C ILE A 175 1.95 2.24 12.53
N SER A 176 1.38 1.41 13.41
CA SER A 176 1.18 1.73 14.83
C SER A 176 1.24 0.49 15.71
N ARG A 177 1.53 0.69 17.00
CA ARG A 177 1.49 -0.38 18.02
C ARG A 177 0.10 -0.99 18.14
N GLN A 178 -0.94 -0.16 18.05
CA GLN A 178 -2.34 -0.62 18.06
C GLN A 178 -2.64 -1.50 16.84
N GLY A 179 -2.25 -1.09 15.63
CA GLY A 179 -2.44 -1.91 14.43
C GLY A 179 -1.73 -3.27 14.54
N ARG A 180 -0.52 -3.31 15.12
CA ARG A 180 0.15 -4.59 15.42
C ARG A 180 -0.67 -5.45 16.39
N ALA A 181 -1.27 -4.87 17.42
CA ALA A 181 -2.12 -5.60 18.36
C ALA A 181 -3.36 -6.18 17.66
N GLU A 182 -4.03 -5.39 16.81
CA GLU A 182 -5.18 -5.83 16.01
C GLU A 182 -4.79 -6.97 15.04
N ILE A 183 -3.65 -6.85 14.34
CA ILE A 183 -3.14 -7.94 13.49
C ILE A 183 -2.90 -9.21 14.30
N ARG A 184 -2.27 -9.09 15.48
CA ARG A 184 -1.98 -10.24 16.36
C ARG A 184 -3.25 -10.94 16.83
N GLN A 185 -4.31 -10.20 17.13
CA GLN A 185 -5.62 -10.78 17.47
C GLN A 185 -6.19 -11.61 16.31
N VAL A 186 -5.97 -11.18 15.07
CA VAL A 186 -6.45 -11.92 13.88
C VAL A 186 -5.63 -13.17 13.57
N VAL A 187 -4.31 -13.13 13.75
CA VAL A 187 -3.41 -14.20 13.25
C VAL A 187 -2.90 -15.16 14.32
N GLY A 188 -3.09 -14.82 15.60
CA GLY A 188 -2.62 -15.61 16.74
C GLY A 188 -1.11 -15.49 17.01
N LYS A 189 -0.67 -16.12 18.11
CA LYS A 189 0.72 -16.09 18.58
C LYS A 189 1.77 -16.58 17.57
N PRO A 190 1.56 -17.68 16.80
CA PRO A 190 2.61 -18.23 15.94
C PRO A 190 3.13 -17.27 14.87
N LEU A 191 2.27 -16.36 14.39
CA LEU A 191 2.61 -15.42 13.33
C LEU A 191 2.95 -14.01 13.86
N ALA A 192 2.89 -13.80 15.17
CA ALA A 192 3.06 -12.49 15.81
C ALA A 192 4.46 -11.88 15.61
N GLY A 193 5.49 -12.71 15.41
CA GLY A 193 6.89 -12.28 15.18
C GLY A 193 7.12 -11.64 13.80
N LYS A 194 6.24 -11.92 12.83
CA LYS A 194 6.29 -11.33 11.47
C LYS A 194 5.80 -9.88 11.43
N CYS A 195 5.02 -9.46 12.42
CA CYS A 195 4.48 -8.10 12.46
C CYS A 195 5.46 -7.13 13.13
N LYS A 196 6.03 -6.22 12.34
CA LYS A 196 6.97 -5.17 12.76
C LYS A 196 6.23 -3.84 12.87
N VAL A 197 6.54 -3.04 13.89
CA VAL A 197 6.00 -1.68 14.02
C VAL A 197 7.01 -0.73 13.42
N ILE A 198 6.63 -0.06 12.34
CA ILE A 198 7.42 1.00 11.73
C ILE A 198 6.44 2.11 11.42
N HIS A 199 6.56 3.22 12.15
CA HIS A 199 5.66 4.36 12.02
C HIS A 199 5.76 5.00 10.64
N MET A 200 4.75 5.80 10.29
CA MET A 200 4.86 6.68 9.14
C MET A 200 5.79 7.84 9.48
N GLY A 201 6.64 8.21 8.54
CA GLY A 201 7.53 9.36 8.66
C GLY A 201 7.04 10.54 7.82
N VAL A 202 7.53 11.72 8.17
CA VAL A 202 7.40 12.94 7.37
C VAL A 202 8.78 13.59 7.28
N ALA A 203 9.05 14.26 6.16
CA ALA A 203 10.26 15.06 6.05
C ALA A 203 10.14 16.27 6.99
N VAL A 204 11.10 16.41 7.91
CA VAL A 204 11.22 17.58 8.78
C VAL A 204 12.26 18.49 8.14
N ARG A 205 11.84 19.68 7.68
CA ARG A 205 12.77 20.67 7.11
C ARG A 205 13.67 21.22 8.22
N GLN A 206 14.96 21.37 7.95
CA GLN A 206 15.85 22.10 8.85
C GLN A 206 15.47 23.58 8.85
N GLY A 207 15.59 24.25 10.00
CA GLY A 207 15.25 25.67 10.12
C GLY A 207 13.75 26.00 10.24
N LEU A 208 12.86 24.99 10.28
CA LEU A 208 11.41 25.19 10.40
C LEU A 208 11.06 26.09 11.60
N ASN A 209 11.82 26.01 12.70
CA ASN A 209 11.60 26.83 13.89
C ASN A 209 11.91 28.32 13.66
N ALA A 210 12.96 28.64 12.90
CA ALA A 210 13.32 30.03 12.59
C ALA A 210 12.34 30.66 11.58
N GLU A 211 11.92 29.90 10.55
CA GLU A 211 10.86 30.33 9.64
C GLU A 211 9.52 30.50 10.37
N ASN A 212 9.16 29.58 11.27
CA ASN A 212 7.97 29.70 12.10
C ASN A 212 8.04 30.91 13.03
N GLN A 213 9.20 31.20 13.63
CA GLN A 213 9.41 32.39 14.46
C GLN A 213 9.24 33.68 13.65
N ALA A 214 9.90 33.79 12.49
CA ALA A 214 9.77 34.94 11.59
C ALA A 214 8.33 35.11 11.04
N LEU A 215 7.60 34.01 10.81
CA LEU A 215 6.19 34.04 10.44
C LEU A 215 5.26 34.46 11.57
N MET A 216 5.71 34.40 12.83
CA MET A 216 4.96 34.83 14.01
C MET A 216 5.37 36.24 14.47
N GLU A 217 6.55 36.72 14.10
CA GLU A 217 6.99 38.11 14.31
C GLU A 217 6.01 39.09 13.65
N GLY A 218 5.40 39.96 14.46
CA GLY A 218 4.42 40.96 14.01
C GLY A 218 2.99 40.44 13.82
N LYS A 219 2.68 39.16 14.13
CA LYS A 219 1.30 38.66 14.17
C LYS A 219 0.67 38.89 15.54
N SER A 220 -0.58 39.33 15.52
CA SER A 220 -1.49 39.62 16.65
C SER A 220 -1.29 38.71 17.88
N ASP A 221 -1.48 39.25 19.09
CA ASP A 221 -1.54 38.54 20.39
C ASP A 221 -2.61 37.42 20.50
N LYS A 222 -3.21 37.01 19.38
CA LYS A 222 -4.26 35.99 19.32
C LYS A 222 -3.65 34.61 19.17
N PHE A 223 -4.01 33.73 20.10
CA PHE A 223 -3.69 32.31 20.03
C PHE A 223 -4.43 31.64 18.86
N VAL A 224 -3.70 30.98 17.94
CA VAL A 224 -4.27 30.38 16.73
C VAL A 224 -4.35 28.86 16.85
N PHE A 225 -5.55 28.30 16.75
CA PHE A 225 -5.78 26.86 16.60
C PHE A 225 -5.88 26.50 15.11
N SER A 226 -5.20 25.42 14.69
CA SER A 226 -5.31 24.87 13.34
C SER A 226 -5.65 23.38 13.36
N CYS A 227 -6.65 22.98 12.57
CA CYS A 227 -7.10 21.59 12.44
C CYS A 227 -7.04 21.13 10.99
N PRO A 228 -5.86 20.67 10.51
CA PRO A 228 -5.73 20.14 9.16
C PRO A 228 -6.32 18.73 9.07
N ALA A 229 -7.64 18.65 8.83
CA ALA A 229 -8.34 17.38 8.68
C ALA A 229 -9.50 17.48 7.68
N TYR A 230 -9.88 16.34 7.07
CA TYR A 230 -11.11 16.26 6.30
C TYR A 230 -12.32 16.50 7.19
N MET A 231 -13.26 17.35 6.74
CA MET A 231 -14.51 17.64 7.44
C MET A 231 -15.48 16.45 7.41
N ILE A 232 -15.17 15.43 8.22
CA ILE A 232 -15.96 14.21 8.41
C ILE A 232 -16.15 13.97 9.91
N LEU A 233 -17.26 13.34 10.28
CA LEU A 233 -17.63 13.11 11.69
C LEU A 233 -16.50 12.48 12.51
N LYS A 234 -15.81 11.48 11.93
CA LYS A 234 -14.69 10.76 12.57
C LYS A 234 -13.51 11.66 12.98
N LYS A 235 -13.41 12.88 12.44
CA LYS A 235 -12.33 13.82 12.75
C LYS A 235 -12.68 14.76 13.92
N GLY A 236 -13.92 14.74 14.43
CA GLY A 236 -14.25 15.38 15.70
C GLY A 236 -14.22 16.91 15.71
N HIS A 237 -14.37 17.57 14.56
CA HIS A 237 -14.33 19.04 14.44
C HIS A 237 -15.26 19.75 15.42
N ARG A 238 -16.45 19.18 15.67
CA ARG A 238 -17.42 19.69 16.64
C ARG A 238 -16.79 19.90 18.02
N TYR A 239 -16.03 18.93 18.51
CA TYR A 239 -15.42 19.00 19.85
C TYR A 239 -14.32 20.04 19.94
N LEU A 240 -13.59 20.30 18.83
CA LEU A 240 -12.63 21.39 18.79
C LEU A 240 -13.35 22.75 18.88
N ILE A 241 -14.44 22.91 18.14
CA ILE A 241 -15.22 24.16 18.14
C ILE A 241 -15.87 24.40 19.49
N GLU A 242 -16.45 23.37 20.12
CA GLU A 242 -17.06 23.46 21.46
C GLU A 242 -16.04 23.78 22.57
N ALA A 243 -14.75 23.55 22.33
CA ALA A 243 -13.69 23.81 23.30
C ALA A 243 -13.03 25.20 23.16
N CYS A 244 -13.31 25.93 22.08
CA CYS A 244 -12.81 27.28 21.81
C CYS A 244 -13.83 28.34 22.24
#